data_AF-A0A646P6B9-F1
#
_entry.id   AF-A0A646P6B9-F1
#
_cell.length_a   1.000
_cell.length_b   1.000
_cell.length_c   1.000
_cell.angle_alpha   90.00
_cell.angle_beta   90.00
_cell.angle_gamma   90.00
#
_symmetry.space_group_name_H-M   'P 1'
#
loop_
_entity.id
_entity.type
_entity.pdbx_description
1 polymer ?
#
loop_
_entity_poly.entity_id
_entity_poly.type
_entity_poly.pdbx_seq_one_letter_code
_entity_poly.pdbx_strand_id
1 'polypeptide(L)'
;MALFDPIRDYFHRRQAKILNEQASRVHLVNRRQESHRGNFVFPGTDFVDDIEVGGQRVGYVSYGINPLDDRVYINKIDIELQHQRQGFGLGVLWCLWLKHQVPIVPLYQYGASNGFWSLARQRFLAAGALIEDQLRTDTELDAAKQRWQHLVPELAHERQIREMMASPDWPEIEAGFIARQKL
;
A
#
# COMPACT_ATOMS: atom_id res chain seq x y z
N MET A 1 -26.46 -9.86 -3.49
CA MET A 1 -26.30 -9.81 -4.96
C MET A 1 -26.67 -8.40 -5.41
N ALA A 2 -25.74 -7.64 -5.97
CA ALA A 2 -26.06 -6.32 -6.51
C ALA A 2 -26.85 -6.49 -7.82
N LEU A 3 -28.02 -5.85 -7.91
CA LEU A 3 -28.84 -5.84 -9.12
C LEU A 3 -28.08 -5.10 -10.23
N PHE A 4 -28.01 -5.68 -11.43
CA PHE A 4 -27.44 -5.03 -12.61
C PHE A 4 -28.21 -3.74 -12.91
N ASP A 5 -27.52 -2.60 -12.88
CA ASP A 5 -28.06 -1.30 -13.26
C ASP A 5 -27.36 -0.82 -14.55
N PRO A 6 -28.01 -0.97 -15.71
CA PRO A 6 -27.39 -0.68 -17.00
C PRO A 6 -27.02 0.80 -17.19
N ILE A 7 -27.72 1.73 -16.51
CA ILE A 7 -27.42 3.16 -16.60
C ILE A 7 -26.14 3.45 -15.82
N ARG A 8 -26.07 2.96 -14.59
CA ARG A 8 -24.87 3.07 -13.75
C ARG A 8 -23.66 2.42 -14.41
N ASP A 9 -23.82 1.22 -14.97
CA ASP A 9 -22.75 0.50 -15.67
C ASP A 9 -22.28 1.23 -16.93
N TYR A 10 -23.19 1.83 -17.70
CA TYR A 10 -22.84 2.66 -18.85
C TYR A 10 -22.00 3.88 -18.46
N PHE A 11 -22.39 4.59 -17.39
CA PHE A 11 -21.62 5.73 -16.90
C PHE A 11 -20.26 5.29 -16.35
N HIS A 12 -20.19 4.18 -15.60
CA HIS A 12 -18.93 3.62 -15.13
C HIS A 12 -17.97 3.30 -16.28
N ARG A 13 -18.44 2.63 -17.33
CA ARG A 13 -17.63 2.31 -18.52
C ARG A 13 -17.10 3.56 -19.22
N ARG A 14 -17.91 4.61 -19.32
CA ARG A 14 -17.48 5.87 -19.93
C ARG A 14 -16.40 6.57 -19.10
N GLN A 15 -16.54 6.59 -17.78
CA GLN A 15 -15.52 7.21 -16.90
C GLN A 15 -14.24 6.39 -16.86
N ALA A 16 -14.35 5.05 -16.82
CA ALA A 16 -13.21 4.15 -16.93
C ALA A 16 -12.46 4.34 -18.26
N LYS A 17 -13.17 4.59 -19.37
CA LYS A 17 -12.54 4.90 -20.66
C LYS A 17 -11.64 6.14 -20.60
N ILE A 18 -12.09 7.22 -19.95
CA ILE A 18 -11.29 8.43 -19.77
C ILE A 18 -10.03 8.13 -18.94
N LEU A 19 -10.15 7.33 -17.88
CA LEU A 19 -9.00 6.92 -17.07
C LEU A 19 -8.05 5.98 -17.83
N ASN A 20 -8.57 5.08 -18.66
CA ASN A 20 -7.79 4.24 -19.56
C ASN A 20 -6.96 5.08 -20.55
N GLU A 21 -7.55 6.13 -21.13
CA GLU A 21 -6.83 7.04 -22.03
C GLU A 21 -5.69 7.77 -21.29
N GLN A 22 -5.89 8.17 -20.04
CA GLN A 22 -4.82 8.77 -19.21
C GLN A 22 -3.73 7.76 -18.88
N ALA A 23 -4.11 6.55 -18.45
CA ALA A 23 -3.19 5.48 -18.11
C ALA A 23 -2.39 4.97 -19.32
N SER A 24 -2.97 4.99 -20.53
CA SER A 24 -2.26 4.57 -21.75
C SER A 24 -1.00 5.38 -22.06
N ARG A 25 -0.86 6.56 -21.46
CA ARG A 25 0.32 7.43 -21.61
C ARG A 25 1.40 7.16 -20.57
N VAL A 26 1.07 6.40 -19.52
CA VAL A 26 1.91 6.18 -18.33
C VAL A 26 2.35 4.73 -18.29
N HIS A 27 3.66 4.52 -18.19
CA HIS A 27 4.25 3.22 -17.94
C HIS A 27 4.92 3.24 -16.57
N LEU A 28 4.66 2.21 -15.77
CA LEU A 28 5.30 2.02 -14.47
C LEU A 28 6.41 1.00 -14.65
N VAL A 29 7.66 1.43 -14.46
CA VAL A 29 8.84 0.57 -14.59
C VAL A 29 9.35 0.26 -13.19
N ASN A 30 9.35 -1.01 -12.80
CA ASN A 30 9.80 -1.38 -11.47
C ASN A 30 11.28 -1.07 -11.30
N ARG A 31 11.59 -0.21 -10.33
CA ARG A 31 12.96 0.12 -9.93
C ARG A 31 13.39 -0.68 -8.71
N ARG A 32 12.45 -0.92 -7.79
CA ARG A 32 12.71 -1.60 -6.53
C ARG A 32 11.48 -2.36 -6.05
N GLN A 33 11.71 -3.53 -5.47
CA GLN A 33 10.70 -4.35 -4.82
C GLN A 33 11.33 -5.00 -3.58
N GLU A 34 10.77 -4.73 -2.40
CA GLU A 34 11.36 -5.13 -1.11
C GLU A 34 10.29 -5.61 -0.13
N SER A 35 10.63 -6.59 0.72
CA SER A 35 9.83 -7.00 1.87
C SER A 35 10.71 -6.97 3.12
N HIS A 36 10.86 -5.78 3.71
CA HIS A 36 11.73 -5.56 4.86
C HIS A 36 10.93 -5.48 6.15
N ARG A 37 11.38 -6.19 7.19
CA ARG A 37 10.81 -6.06 8.54
C ARG A 37 11.02 -4.62 9.02
N GLY A 38 9.94 -3.95 9.41
CA GLY A 38 9.92 -2.53 9.77
C GLY A 38 9.13 -1.68 8.77
N ASN A 39 8.95 -2.16 7.54
CA ASN A 39 8.07 -1.51 6.58
C ASN A 39 6.60 -1.64 7.00
N PHE A 40 5.80 -0.64 6.64
CA PHE A 40 4.38 -0.56 7.02
C PHE A 40 3.60 -1.83 6.62
N VAL A 41 3.83 -2.33 5.41
CA VAL A 41 3.09 -3.47 4.85
C VAL A 41 3.69 -4.84 5.20
N PHE A 42 4.80 -4.93 5.95
CA PHE A 42 5.47 -6.22 6.22
C PHE A 42 4.52 -7.27 6.83
N PRO A 43 4.59 -8.56 6.42
CA PRO A 43 5.49 -9.19 5.42
C PRO A 43 5.06 -9.02 3.95
N GLY A 44 4.23 -8.04 3.65
CA GLY A 44 3.90 -7.61 2.31
C GLY A 44 5.08 -6.97 1.60
N THR A 45 4.81 -6.38 0.44
CA THR A 45 5.86 -5.88 -0.46
C THR A 45 5.71 -4.39 -0.70
N ASP A 46 6.80 -3.65 -0.52
CA ASP A 46 6.92 -2.27 -0.99
C ASP A 46 7.57 -2.24 -2.37
N PHE A 47 7.07 -1.32 -3.19
CA PHE A 47 7.50 -1.08 -4.54
C PHE A 47 7.94 0.37 -4.67
N VAL A 48 8.93 0.57 -5.53
CA VAL A 48 9.17 1.88 -6.11
C VAL A 48 9.29 1.70 -7.61
N ASP A 49 8.35 2.32 -8.33
CA ASP A 49 8.29 2.28 -9.78
C ASP A 49 8.60 3.67 -10.32
N ASP A 50 9.43 3.75 -11.37
CA ASP A 50 9.59 4.97 -12.13
C ASP A 50 8.37 5.20 -13.03
N ILE A 51 7.98 6.46 -13.17
CA ILE A 51 6.87 6.88 -14.01
C ILE A 51 7.45 7.32 -15.35
N GLU A 52 7.13 6.60 -16.42
CA GLU A 52 7.59 6.90 -17.77
C GLU A 52 6.44 7.34 -18.68
N VAL A 53 6.69 8.37 -19.49
CA VAL A 53 5.78 8.89 -20.50
C VAL A 53 6.56 9.07 -21.79
N GLY A 54 6.13 8.41 -22.87
CA GLY A 54 6.84 8.46 -24.15
C GLY A 54 8.31 7.99 -24.08
N GLY A 55 8.62 7.06 -23.17
CA GLY A 55 9.98 6.55 -22.94
C GLY A 55 10.88 7.46 -22.11
N GLN A 56 10.37 8.60 -21.62
CA GLN A 56 11.09 9.47 -20.71
C GLN A 56 10.57 9.30 -19.28
N ARG A 57 11.48 9.16 -18.32
CA ARG A 57 11.13 9.23 -16.90
C ARG A 57 10.69 10.64 -16.52
N VAL A 58 9.55 10.75 -15.87
CA VAL A 58 8.93 12.02 -15.43
C VAL A 58 8.67 12.07 -13.93
N GLY A 59 9.07 11.04 -13.18
CA GLY A 59 8.79 10.91 -11.75
C GLY A 59 8.94 9.49 -11.22
N TYR A 60 8.37 9.23 -10.05
CA TYR A 60 8.25 7.90 -9.46
C TYR A 60 7.01 7.79 -8.56
N VAL A 61 6.59 6.55 -8.30
CA VAL A 61 5.59 6.21 -7.28
C VAL A 61 6.19 5.20 -6.30
N SER A 62 5.96 5.43 -5.01
CA SER A 62 6.25 4.50 -3.93
C SER A 62 4.93 4.02 -3.34
N TYR A 63 4.72 2.70 -3.35
CA TYR A 63 3.50 2.06 -2.87
C TYR A 63 3.81 0.72 -2.22
N GLY A 64 2.91 0.23 -1.38
CA GLY A 64 3.02 -1.06 -0.73
C GLY A 64 1.74 -1.87 -0.84
N ILE A 65 1.88 -3.18 -0.82
CA ILE A 65 0.77 -4.14 -0.81
C ILE A 65 0.95 -5.01 0.41
N ASN A 66 -0.09 -5.10 1.23
CA ASN A 66 -0.07 -5.92 2.44
C ASN A 66 -0.11 -7.42 2.08
N PRO A 67 0.17 -8.34 3.04
CA PRO A 67 0.17 -9.77 2.77
C PRO A 67 -1.21 -10.35 2.45
N LEU A 68 -2.28 -9.58 2.68
CA LEU A 68 -3.66 -9.97 2.37
C LEU A 68 -4.01 -9.67 0.90
N ASP A 69 -3.15 -8.94 0.18
CA ASP A 69 -3.34 -8.48 -1.20
C ASP A 69 -4.70 -7.79 -1.40
N ASP A 70 -5.16 -7.05 -0.39
CA ASP A 70 -6.51 -6.49 -0.37
C ASP A 70 -6.56 -4.97 -0.50
N ARG A 71 -5.40 -4.31 -0.46
CA ARG A 71 -5.24 -2.86 -0.61
C ARG A 71 -3.88 -2.51 -1.17
N VAL A 72 -3.85 -1.47 -2.00
CA VAL A 72 -2.62 -0.79 -2.41
C VAL A 72 -2.46 0.48 -1.59
N TYR A 73 -1.38 0.58 -0.83
CA TYR A 73 -1.05 1.75 -0.02
C TYR A 73 -0.12 2.68 -0.77
N ILE A 74 -0.52 3.93 -1.03
CA ILE A 74 0.32 4.91 -1.73
C ILE A 74 1.12 5.71 -0.70
N ASN A 75 2.43 5.50 -0.65
CA ASN A 75 3.32 6.30 0.19
C ASN A 75 3.61 7.66 -0.46
N LYS A 76 3.98 7.67 -1.74
CA LYS A 76 4.28 8.92 -2.45
C LYS A 76 4.11 8.77 -3.96
N ILE A 77 3.54 9.80 -4.59
CA ILE A 77 3.63 10.02 -6.04
C ILE A 77 4.41 11.32 -6.22
N ASP A 78 5.51 11.26 -6.95
CA ASP A 78 6.34 12.41 -7.25
C ASP A 78 6.43 12.56 -8.76
N ILE A 79 5.99 13.72 -9.27
CA ILE A 79 6.05 14.06 -10.69
C ILE A 79 6.86 15.34 -10.78
N GLU A 80 7.88 15.30 -11.63
CA GLU A 80 8.75 16.44 -11.90
C GLU A 80 7.92 17.67 -12.30
N LEU A 81 8.32 18.84 -11.82
CA LEU A 81 7.53 20.08 -11.90
C LEU A 81 7.06 20.39 -13.33
N GLN A 82 7.93 20.19 -14.33
CA GLN A 82 7.65 20.43 -15.75
C GLN A 82 6.60 19.47 -16.35
N HIS A 83 6.35 18.34 -15.70
CA HIS A 83 5.42 17.30 -16.11
C HIS A 83 4.13 17.30 -15.27
N GLN A 84 4.00 18.19 -14.28
CA GLN A 84 2.79 18.30 -13.46
C GLN A 84 1.59 18.86 -14.23
N ARG A 85 0.38 18.63 -13.70
CA ARG A 85 -0.92 19.08 -14.26
C ARG A 85 -1.27 18.49 -15.64
N GLN A 86 -0.55 17.46 -16.09
CA GLN A 86 -0.82 16.76 -17.36
C GLN A 86 -1.64 15.47 -17.18
N GLY A 87 -2.10 15.18 -15.97
CA GLY A 87 -2.93 13.99 -15.67
C GLY A 87 -2.15 12.73 -15.28
N PHE A 88 -0.81 12.74 -15.33
CA PHE A 88 0.01 11.55 -15.06
C PHE A 88 -0.23 10.94 -13.68
N GLY A 89 -0.45 11.74 -12.63
CA GLY A 89 -0.75 11.20 -11.29
C GLY A 89 -2.04 10.38 -11.25
N LEU A 90 -3.06 10.76 -12.02
CA LEU A 90 -4.29 9.96 -12.16
C LEU A 90 -4.03 8.71 -12.99
N GLY A 91 -3.22 8.82 -14.05
CA GLY A 91 -2.79 7.68 -14.85
C GLY A 91 -2.06 6.62 -14.01
N VAL A 92 -1.13 7.05 -13.16
CA VAL A 92 -0.42 6.18 -12.20
C VAL A 92 -1.40 5.43 -11.30
N LEU A 93 -2.31 6.14 -10.63
CA LEU A 93 -3.29 5.50 -9.74
C LEU A 93 -4.16 4.50 -10.51
N TRP A 94 -4.52 4.82 -11.76
CA TRP A 94 -5.38 3.94 -12.56
C TRP A 94 -4.61 2.72 -13.05
N CYS A 95 -3.34 2.84 -13.43
CA CYS A 95 -2.47 1.70 -13.72
C CYS A 95 -2.36 0.75 -12.52
N LEU A 96 -2.19 1.29 -11.30
CA LEU A 96 -2.14 0.48 -10.09
C LEU A 96 -3.48 -0.21 -9.82
N TRP A 97 -4.60 0.49 -9.98
CA TRP A 97 -5.93 -0.12 -9.85
C TRP A 97 -6.17 -1.20 -10.92
N LEU A 98 -5.80 -0.96 -12.18
CA LEU A 98 -5.92 -1.95 -13.25
C LEU A 98 -5.13 -3.22 -12.95
N LYS A 99 -3.92 -3.06 -12.40
CA LYS A 99 -3.01 -4.16 -12.06
C LYS A 99 -3.49 -4.99 -10.86
N HIS A 100 -3.97 -4.33 -9.80
CA HIS A 100 -4.26 -5.00 -8.52
C HIS A 100 -5.74 -5.20 -8.23
N GLN A 101 -6.64 -4.43 -8.85
CA GLN A 101 -8.10 -4.54 -8.70
C GLN A 101 -8.60 -4.46 -7.24
N VAL A 102 -7.87 -3.76 -6.38
CA VAL A 102 -8.21 -3.53 -4.98
C VAL A 102 -8.26 -2.04 -4.63
N PRO A 103 -8.91 -1.66 -3.53
CA PRO A 103 -8.94 -0.27 -3.08
C PRO A 103 -7.54 0.32 -2.91
N ILE A 104 -7.40 1.59 -3.27
CA ILE A 104 -6.18 2.35 -3.07
C ILE A 104 -6.32 3.20 -1.79
N VAL A 105 -5.31 3.17 -0.93
CA VAL A 105 -5.29 3.90 0.34
C VAL A 105 -4.05 4.79 0.40
N PRO A 106 -4.18 6.13 0.34
CA PRO A 106 -3.03 7.01 0.49
C PRO A 106 -2.52 7.02 1.93
N LEU A 107 -1.20 7.03 2.09
CA LEU A 107 -0.51 7.28 3.35
C LEU A 107 -0.07 8.75 3.37
N TYR A 108 -0.31 9.46 4.47
CA TYR A 108 0.18 10.82 4.72
C TYR A 108 0.05 11.79 3.53
N GLN A 109 -1.17 12.23 3.21
CA GLN A 109 -1.39 13.24 2.17
C GLN A 109 -0.80 14.59 2.57
N TYR A 110 0.11 15.10 1.75
CA TYR A 110 0.60 16.46 1.87
C TYR A 110 -0.52 17.45 1.53
N GLY A 111 -0.69 18.51 2.32
CA GLY A 111 -1.80 19.47 2.14
C GLY A 111 -1.89 20.08 0.74
N ALA A 112 -0.74 20.31 0.09
CA ALA A 112 -0.68 20.81 -1.30
C ALA A 112 -1.29 19.84 -2.33
N SER A 113 -1.45 18.56 -1.98
CA SER A 113 -2.02 17.51 -2.85
C SER A 113 -3.52 17.25 -2.61
N ASN A 114 -4.18 17.96 -1.68
CA ASN A 114 -5.58 17.71 -1.35
C ASN A 114 -6.53 17.84 -2.56
N GLY A 115 -6.30 18.85 -3.41
CA GLY A 115 -7.09 19.05 -4.63
C GLY A 115 -6.95 17.88 -5.62
N PHE A 116 -5.75 17.30 -5.71
CA PHE A 116 -5.51 16.11 -6.52
C PHE A 116 -6.26 14.89 -5.98
N TRP A 117 -6.16 14.61 -4.66
CA TRP A 117 -6.82 13.45 -4.05
C TRP A 117 -8.34 13.54 -4.10
N SER A 118 -8.92 14.73 -3.89
CA SER A 118 -10.36 14.96 -4.04
C SER A 118 -10.84 14.62 -5.46
N LEU A 119 -10.14 15.14 -6.48
CA LEU A 119 -10.44 14.85 -7.88
C LEU A 119 -10.28 13.35 -8.20
N ALA A 120 -9.22 12.72 -7.69
CA ALA A 120 -8.96 11.31 -7.91
C ALA A 120 -10.10 10.44 -7.36
N ARG A 121 -10.51 10.66 -6.11
CA ARG A 121 -11.64 9.94 -5.49
C ARG A 121 -12.92 10.09 -6.31
N GLN A 122 -13.26 11.31 -6.72
CA GLN A 122 -14.46 11.56 -7.53
C GLN A 122 -14.44 10.78 -8.85
N ARG A 123 -13.31 10.80 -9.57
CA ARG A 123 -13.17 10.12 -10.87
C ARG A 123 -13.16 8.60 -10.73
N PHE A 124 -12.49 8.08 -9.70
CA PHE A 124 -12.42 6.64 -9.43
C PHE A 124 -13.79 6.10 -9.07
N LEU A 125 -14.51 6.77 -8.15
CA LEU A 125 -15.85 6.37 -7.77
C LEU A 125 -16.80 6.37 -8.98
N ALA A 126 -16.69 7.39 -9.83
CA ALA A 126 -17.47 7.47 -11.07
C ALA A 126 -17.10 6.38 -12.08
N ALA A 127 -15.92 5.77 -11.98
CA ALA A 127 -15.47 4.62 -12.78
C ALA A 127 -15.66 3.26 -12.09
N GLY A 128 -16.25 3.22 -10.88
CA GLY A 128 -16.46 1.99 -10.12
C GLY A 128 -15.24 1.50 -9.31
N ALA A 129 -14.22 2.34 -9.17
CA ALA A 129 -13.02 2.07 -8.37
C ALA A 129 -13.02 2.86 -7.06
N LEU A 130 -12.37 2.33 -6.03
CA LEU A 130 -12.32 2.96 -4.70
C LEU A 130 -10.92 3.49 -4.39
N ILE A 131 -10.86 4.78 -4.03
CA ILE A 131 -9.75 5.37 -3.29
C ILE A 131 -10.30 5.75 -1.92
N GLU A 132 -9.79 5.13 -0.86
CA GLU A 132 -10.26 5.37 0.50
C GLU A 132 -9.69 6.68 1.08
N ASP A 133 -10.07 6.97 2.32
CA ASP A 133 -9.44 8.00 3.11
C ASP A 133 -7.99 7.66 3.45
N GLN A 134 -7.22 8.70 3.75
CA GLN A 134 -5.81 8.52 4.07
C GLN A 134 -5.62 7.87 5.44
N LEU A 135 -4.51 7.17 5.61
CA LEU A 135 -3.95 6.88 6.93
C LEU A 135 -2.87 7.92 7.23
N ARG A 136 -3.06 8.71 8.28
CA ARG A 136 -2.22 9.89 8.58
C ARG A 136 -1.48 9.77 9.90
N THR A 137 -1.98 9.00 10.85
CA THR A 137 -1.42 8.91 12.20
C THR A 137 -0.86 7.52 12.46
N ASP A 138 0.10 7.43 13.37
CA ASP A 138 0.68 6.15 13.77
C ASP A 138 -0.41 5.22 14.33
N THR A 139 -1.40 5.76 15.05
CA THR A 139 -2.58 5.02 15.53
C THR A 139 -3.39 4.40 14.38
N GLU A 140 -3.65 5.15 13.30
CA GLU A 140 -4.38 4.63 12.13
C GLU A 140 -3.57 3.56 11.39
N LEU A 141 -2.25 3.75 11.28
CA LEU A 141 -1.36 2.76 10.68
C LEU A 141 -1.32 1.48 11.50
N ASP A 142 -1.18 1.59 12.82
CA ASP A 142 -1.11 0.42 13.69
C ASP A 142 -2.45 -0.33 13.71
N ALA A 143 -3.58 0.38 13.70
CA ALA A 143 -4.90 -0.22 13.53
C ALA A 143 -5.02 -0.96 12.20
N ALA A 144 -4.49 -0.42 11.10
CA ALA A 144 -4.47 -1.12 9.82
C ALA A 144 -3.60 -2.40 9.88
N LYS A 145 -2.41 -2.33 10.49
CA LYS A 145 -1.49 -3.49 10.63
C LYS A 145 -2.08 -4.64 11.41
N GLN A 146 -2.98 -4.38 12.36
CA GLN A 146 -3.66 -5.44 13.13
C GLN A 146 -4.30 -6.49 12.22
N ARG A 147 -4.77 -6.09 11.02
CA ARG A 147 -5.40 -6.98 10.04
C ARG A 147 -4.48 -8.12 9.59
N TRP A 148 -3.16 -7.88 9.50
CA TRP A 148 -2.18 -8.87 9.05
C TRP A 148 -1.08 -9.17 10.07
N GLN A 149 -1.22 -8.70 11.32
CA GLN A 149 -0.21 -8.94 12.36
C GLN A 149 0.04 -10.44 12.59
N HIS A 150 -1.00 -11.26 12.51
CA HIS A 150 -0.92 -12.72 12.65
C HIS A 150 -0.12 -13.40 11.52
N LEU A 151 0.16 -12.70 10.42
CA LEU A 151 0.97 -13.19 9.31
C LEU A 151 2.45 -12.80 9.46
N VAL A 152 2.78 -11.91 10.40
CA VAL A 152 4.16 -11.47 10.64
C VAL A 152 4.97 -12.65 11.19
N PRO A 153 6.06 -13.07 10.49
CA PRO A 153 6.88 -14.17 10.99
C PRO A 153 7.52 -13.81 12.33
N GLU A 154 7.54 -14.75 13.25
CA GLU A 154 8.31 -14.67 14.50
C GLU A 154 9.81 -14.51 14.20
N LEU A 155 10.55 -13.73 15.01
CA LEU A 155 12.00 -13.63 14.87
C LEU A 155 12.67 -14.95 15.31
N ALA A 156 13.80 -15.29 14.70
CA ALA A 156 14.50 -16.53 15.02
C ALA A 156 14.87 -16.64 16.51
N HIS A 157 15.29 -15.53 17.14
CA HIS A 157 15.60 -15.52 18.56
C HIS A 157 14.35 -15.60 19.44
N GLU A 158 13.23 -14.98 19.05
CA GLU A 158 11.94 -15.11 19.75
C GLU A 158 11.47 -16.57 19.71
N ARG A 159 11.59 -17.20 18.55
CA ARG A 159 11.32 -18.63 18.38
C ARG A 159 12.19 -19.48 19.29
N GLN A 160 13.51 -19.25 19.30
CA GLN A 160 14.44 -19.97 20.18
C GLN A 160 14.10 -19.79 21.66
N ILE A 161 13.74 -18.57 22.08
CA ILE A 161 13.29 -18.29 23.44
C ILE A 161 12.02 -19.09 23.75
N ARG A 162 11.02 -19.06 22.85
CA ARG A 162 9.77 -19.81 23.02
C ARG A 162 10.00 -21.33 23.09
N GLU A 163 10.85 -21.87 22.23
CA GLU A 163 11.22 -23.29 22.23
C GLU A 163 11.96 -23.68 23.52
N MET A 164 12.88 -22.84 24.00
CA MET A 164 13.59 -23.03 25.27
C MET A 164 12.63 -22.96 26.46
N MET A 165 11.69 -22.00 26.48
CA MET A 165 10.68 -21.89 27.53
C MET A 165 9.68 -23.06 27.54
N ALA A 166 9.45 -23.68 26.37
CA ALA A 166 8.62 -24.87 26.25
C ALA A 166 9.38 -26.18 26.55
N SER A 167 10.70 -26.12 26.75
CA SER A 167 11.54 -27.28 27.09
C SER A 167 11.26 -27.75 28.53
N PRO A 168 11.32 -29.07 28.81
CA PRO A 168 11.29 -29.60 30.18
C PRO A 168 12.35 -28.99 31.10
N ASP A 169 13.45 -28.46 30.55
CA ASP A 169 14.58 -27.87 31.28
C ASP A 169 14.32 -26.42 31.73
N TRP A 170 13.24 -25.78 31.26
CA TRP A 170 12.93 -24.38 31.57
C TRP A 170 12.90 -24.05 33.07
N PRO A 171 12.31 -24.86 33.97
CA PRO A 171 12.27 -24.55 35.40
C PRO A 171 13.67 -24.38 36.02
N GLU A 172 14.65 -25.17 35.59
CA GLU A 172 16.03 -25.08 36.08
C GLU A 172 16.73 -23.83 35.52
N ILE A 173 16.51 -23.52 34.23
CA ILE A 173 17.05 -22.34 33.55
C ILE A 173 16.50 -21.06 34.21
N GLU A 174 15.20 -20.99 34.44
CA GLU A 174 14.52 -19.85 35.08
C GLU A 174 15.02 -19.63 36.52
N ALA A 175 15.17 -20.70 37.31
CA ALA A 175 15.73 -20.62 38.65
C ALA A 175 17.16 -20.04 38.65
N GLY A 176 17.98 -20.42 37.68
CA GLY A 176 19.33 -19.88 37.48
C GLY A 176 19.35 -18.38 37.15
N PHE A 177 18.41 -17.90 36.31
CA PHE A 177 18.28 -16.46 36.01
C PHE A 177 17.86 -15.65 37.23
N ILE A 178 16.86 -16.13 37.99
CA ILE A 178 16.36 -15.44 39.19
C ILE A 178 17.46 -15.34 40.26
N ALA A 179 18.26 -16.39 40.44
CA ALA A 179 19.37 -16.39 41.39
C ALA A 179 20.44 -15.35 41.04
N ARG A 180 20.71 -15.13 39.74
CA ARG A 180 21.70 -14.14 39.27
C ARG A 180 21.22 -12.69 39.36
N GLN A 181 19.92 -12.43 39.30
CA GLN A 181 19.37 -11.07 39.47
C GLN A 181 19.31 -10.61 40.93
N LYS A 182 19.44 -11.53 41.89
CA LYS A 182 19.41 -11.24 43.34
C LYS A 182 20.79 -10.98 43.95
N LEU A 183 21.85 -11.02 43.15
CA LEU A 183 23.23 -10.65 43.50
C LEU A 183 23.51 -9.21 43.07
#